data_AF-A0A9E3KDE1-F1
#
_entry.id   AF-A0A9E3KDE1-F1
#
_cell.length_a   1.000
_cell.length_b   1.000
_cell.length_c   1.000
_cell.angle_alpha   90.00
_cell.angle_beta   90.00
_cell.angle_gamma   90.00
#
_symmetry.space_group_name_H-M   'P 1'
#
loop_
_entity.id
_entity.type
_entity.pdbx_description
1 polymer ?
#
loop_
_entity_poly.entity_id
_entity_poly.type
_entity_poly.pdbx_seq_one_letter_code
_entity_poly.pdbx_strand_id
1 'polypeptide(L)'
;MLDTPSAQVPALSLADEARDPAAFAAAFGGSFERFGFAIVADHGIPLPLIQRAWGLTEQFFALPDEEKRGYYDKAWGGQRGYTPFKTEIAKDAKHVDLKEFWHVGRDLPEGHPAAAAMMPNVWP
;
A
#
# COMPACT_ATOMS: atom_id res chain seq x y z
N MET A 1 -4.32 -23.62 -15.22
CA MET A 1 -5.43 -23.01 -14.45
C MET A 1 -5.80 -21.72 -15.18
N LEU A 2 -6.48 -21.81 -16.32
CA LEU A 2 -6.75 -20.67 -17.21
C LEU A 2 -8.23 -20.58 -17.64
N ASP A 3 -9.10 -21.43 -17.09
CA ASP A 3 -10.50 -21.54 -17.54
C ASP A 3 -11.50 -20.91 -16.56
N THR A 4 -11.05 -20.03 -15.67
CA THR A 4 -11.97 -19.20 -14.88
C THR A 4 -12.46 -18.06 -15.77
N PRO A 5 -13.76 -17.97 -16.10
CA PRO A 5 -14.29 -16.79 -16.77
C PRO A 5 -13.87 -15.54 -15.99
N SER A 6 -13.51 -14.46 -16.69
CA SER A 6 -13.20 -13.19 -16.03
C SER A 6 -14.40 -12.78 -15.18
N ALA A 7 -14.32 -13.01 -13.88
CA ALA A 7 -15.31 -12.51 -12.95
C ALA A 7 -15.14 -10.99 -12.91
N GLN A 8 -16.13 -10.26 -13.41
CA GLN A 8 -16.16 -8.83 -13.21
C GLN A 8 -16.51 -8.56 -11.76
N VAL A 9 -15.54 -8.05 -11.00
CA VAL A 9 -15.77 -7.60 -9.63
C VAL A 9 -16.49 -6.26 -9.70
N PRO A 10 -17.70 -6.13 -9.12
CA PRO A 10 -18.44 -4.88 -9.17
C PRO A 10 -17.72 -3.81 -8.36
N ALA A 11 -17.69 -2.58 -8.88
CA ALA A 11 -17.27 -1.42 -8.12
C ALA A 11 -18.41 -1.01 -7.17
N LEU A 12 -18.07 -0.78 -5.90
CA LEU A 12 -18.99 -0.33 -4.86
C LEU A 12 -18.72 1.15 -4.61
N SER A 13 -19.72 2.00 -4.82
CA SER A 13 -19.63 3.43 -4.53
C SER A 13 -19.63 3.64 -3.01
N LEU A 14 -18.60 4.29 -2.47
CA LEU A 14 -18.59 4.64 -1.05
C LEU A 14 -19.69 5.66 -0.69
N ALA A 15 -20.20 6.41 -1.67
CA ALA A 15 -21.33 7.31 -1.47
C ALA A 15 -22.65 6.57 -1.15
N ASP A 16 -22.76 5.28 -1.52
CA ASP A 16 -23.92 4.46 -1.21
C ASP A 16 -24.02 4.12 0.28
N GLU A 17 -22.90 4.14 1.01
CA GLU A 17 -22.86 3.90 2.46
C GLU A 17 -23.73 4.92 3.20
N ALA A 18 -23.63 6.21 2.86
CA ALA A 18 -24.43 7.25 3.50
C ALA A 18 -25.94 7.13 3.21
N ARG A 19 -26.32 6.46 2.10
CA ARG A 19 -27.71 6.30 1.65
C ARG A 19 -28.36 5.05 2.23
N ASP A 20 -27.63 3.93 2.25
CA ASP A 20 -28.04 2.67 2.84
C ASP A 20 -26.83 1.89 3.39
N PRO A 21 -26.43 2.15 4.65
CA PRO A 21 -25.25 1.53 5.24
C PRO A 21 -25.33 0.00 5.31
N ALA A 22 -26.54 -0.54 5.50
CA ALA A 22 -26.75 -1.98 5.64
C ALA A 22 -26.58 -2.69 4.29
N ALA A 23 -27.19 -2.15 3.23
CA ALA A 23 -27.02 -2.70 1.89
C ALA A 23 -25.58 -2.58 1.40
N PHE A 24 -24.92 -1.45 1.66
CA PHE A 24 -23.50 -1.26 1.34
C PHE A 24 -22.63 -2.29 2.07
N ALA A 25 -22.80 -2.45 3.38
CA ALA A 25 -22.04 -3.42 4.17
C ALA A 25 -22.24 -4.87 3.68
N ALA A 26 -23.48 -5.24 3.33
CA ALA A 26 -23.79 -6.55 2.78
C ALA A 26 -23.11 -6.77 1.42
N ALA A 27 -23.15 -5.79 0.52
CA ALA A 27 -22.48 -5.87 -0.78
C ALA A 27 -20.95 -5.91 -0.65
N PHE A 28 -20.38 -5.10 0.25
CA PHE A 28 -18.96 -5.03 0.54
C PHE A 28 -18.44 -6.35 1.13
N GLY A 29 -19.13 -6.89 2.14
CA GLY A 29 -18.84 -8.20 2.72
C GLY A 29 -18.97 -9.32 1.69
N GLY A 30 -20.04 -9.31 0.89
CA GLY A 30 -20.25 -10.29 -0.18
C GLY A 30 -19.15 -10.28 -1.24
N SER A 31 -18.55 -9.13 -1.52
CA SER A 31 -17.38 -9.04 -2.42
C SER A 31 -16.16 -9.75 -1.83
N PHE A 32 -15.87 -9.55 -0.54
CA PHE A 32 -14.77 -10.27 0.12
C PHE A 32 -15.02 -11.76 0.22
N GLU A 33 -16.23 -12.19 0.58
CA GLU A 33 -16.59 -13.61 0.66
C GLU A 33 -16.42 -14.32 -0.69
N ARG A 34 -16.82 -13.66 -1.78
CA ARG A 34 -16.79 -14.25 -3.12
C ARG A 34 -15.44 -14.15 -3.82
N PHE A 35 -14.74 -13.03 -3.67
CA PHE A 35 -13.55 -12.72 -4.48
C PHE A 35 -12.27 -12.54 -3.65
N GLY A 36 -12.39 -12.36 -2.33
CA GLY A 36 -11.26 -12.02 -1.45
C GLY A 36 -10.84 -10.55 -1.49
N PHE A 37 -11.51 -9.72 -2.31
CA PHE A 37 -11.26 -8.28 -2.43
C PHE A 37 -12.52 -7.53 -2.91
N ALA A 38 -12.47 -6.20 -2.89
CA ALA A 38 -13.52 -5.31 -3.40
C ALA A 38 -12.91 -4.16 -4.20
N ILE A 39 -13.67 -3.60 -5.14
CA ILE A 39 -13.32 -2.38 -5.86
C ILE A 39 -14.18 -1.25 -5.28
N VAL A 40 -13.56 -0.14 -4.89
CA VAL A 40 -14.25 1.02 -4.31
C VAL A 40 -14.21 2.20 -5.27
N ALA A 41 -15.38 2.78 -5.54
CA ALA A 41 -15.57 4.03 -6.28
C ALA A 41 -16.04 5.15 -5.35
N ASP A 42 -16.01 6.39 -5.82
CA ASP A 42 -16.54 7.58 -5.11
C ASP A 42 -15.98 7.75 -3.68
N HIS A 43 -14.72 7.36 -3.48
CA HIS A 43 -14.05 7.33 -2.17
C HIS A 43 -13.73 8.71 -1.56
N GLY A 44 -14.05 9.81 -2.25
CA GLY A 44 -13.85 11.19 -1.75
C GLY A 44 -12.41 11.70 -1.74
N ILE A 45 -11.39 10.85 -1.85
CA ILE A 45 -9.98 11.29 -1.98
C ILE A 45 -9.81 12.19 -3.22
N PRO A 46 -9.32 13.44 -3.06
CA PRO A 46 -9.14 14.35 -4.19
C PRO A 46 -8.13 13.83 -5.21
N LEU A 47 -8.49 13.85 -6.49
CA LEU A 47 -7.59 13.45 -7.59
C LEU A 47 -6.25 14.22 -7.58
N PRO A 48 -6.19 15.54 -7.30
CA PRO A 48 -4.92 16.26 -7.23
C PRO A 48 -3.98 15.74 -6.13
N LEU A 49 -4.51 15.20 -5.03
CA LEU A 49 -3.70 14.62 -3.96
C LEU A 49 -3.08 13.30 -4.43
N ILE A 50 -3.86 12.44 -5.09
CA ILE A 50 -3.38 11.17 -5.66
C ILE A 50 -2.28 11.43 -6.70
N GLN A 51 -2.49 12.40 -7.59
CA GLN A 51 -1.51 12.79 -8.60
C GLN A 51 -0.22 13.33 -7.99
N ARG A 52 -0.31 14.13 -6.91
CA ARG A 52 0.88 14.59 -6.19
C ARG A 52 1.64 13.43 -5.55
N ALA A 53 0.95 12.46 -4.95
CA ALA A 53 1.59 11.29 -4.36
C ALA A 53 2.36 10.50 -5.42
N TRP A 54 1.74 10.18 -6.55
CA TRP A 54 2.41 9.51 -7.67
C TRP A 54 3.61 10.31 -8.21
N GLY A 55 3.46 11.62 -8.38
CA GLY A 55 4.57 12.47 -8.83
C GLY A 55 5.76 12.46 -7.88
N LEU A 56 5.53 12.43 -6.56
CA LEU A 56 6.60 12.32 -5.55
C LEU A 56 7.23 10.92 -5.57
N THR A 57 6.43 9.87 -5.74
CA THR A 57 6.90 8.49 -5.88
C THR A 57 7.84 8.35 -7.10
N GLU A 58 7.44 8.86 -8.26
CA GLU A 58 8.26 8.84 -9.47
C GLU A 58 9.57 9.61 -9.29
N GLN A 59 9.50 10.81 -8.71
CA GLN A 59 10.69 11.64 -8.44
C GLN A 59 11.69 10.91 -7.53
N PHE A 60 11.20 10.30 -6.44
CA PHE A 60 12.07 9.57 -5.53
C PHE A 60 12.74 8.38 -6.22
N PHE A 61 11.99 7.55 -6.95
CA PHE A 61 12.56 6.35 -7.56
C PHE A 61 13.48 6.63 -8.75
N ALA A 62 13.39 7.84 -9.33
CA ALA A 62 14.33 8.34 -10.34
C ALA A 62 15.69 8.80 -9.77
N LEU A 63 15.83 8.94 -8.44
CA LEU A 63 17.10 9.30 -7.81
C LEU A 63 18.18 8.21 -8.03
N PRO A 64 19.48 8.59 -7.99
CA PRO A 64 20.57 7.61 -8.01
C PRO A 64 20.44 6.55 -6.91
N ASP A 65 20.83 5.30 -7.19
CA ASP A 65 20.71 4.20 -6.22
C ASP A 65 21.46 4.50 -4.91
N GLU A 66 22.61 5.17 -4.98
CA GLU A 66 23.39 5.56 -3.80
C GLU A 66 22.59 6.50 -2.87
N GLU A 67 21.86 7.45 -3.44
CA GLU A 67 21.02 8.39 -2.69
C GLU A 67 19.84 7.66 -2.04
N LYS A 68 19.13 6.82 -2.81
CA LYS A 68 18.01 6.01 -2.30
C LYS A 68 18.45 5.10 -1.16
N ARG A 69 19.63 4.48 -1.29
CA ARG A 69 20.23 3.61 -0.24
C ARG A 69 20.51 4.33 1.07
N GLY A 70 20.67 5.66 1.06
CA GLY A 70 20.79 6.46 2.27
C GLY A 70 19.56 6.34 3.19
N TYR A 71 18.41 5.97 2.64
CA TYR A 71 17.15 5.79 3.37
C TYR A 71 16.84 4.33 3.73
N TYR A 72 17.79 3.40 3.54
CA TYR A 72 17.62 1.99 3.87
C TYR A 72 18.29 1.61 5.19
N ASP A 73 17.49 1.21 6.17
CA ASP A 73 17.97 0.62 7.41
C ASP A 73 17.84 -0.92 7.39
N LYS A 74 18.99 -1.59 7.26
CA LYS A 74 19.10 -3.06 7.29
C LYS A 74 18.73 -3.66 8.63
N ALA A 75 19.03 -2.97 9.74
CA ALA A 75 18.82 -3.53 11.09
C ALA A 75 17.34 -3.80 11.37
N TRP A 76 16.46 -3.07 10.69
CA TRP A 76 15.00 -3.16 10.87
C TRP A 76 14.27 -3.76 9.67
N GLY A 77 15.02 -4.30 8.70
CA GLY A 77 14.47 -5.03 7.56
C GLY A 77 13.70 -4.16 6.56
N GLY A 78 13.98 -2.85 6.47
CA GLY A 78 13.31 -1.97 5.50
C GLY A 78 11.85 -1.65 5.82
N GLN A 79 11.44 -1.76 7.08
CA GLN A 79 10.06 -1.44 7.51
C GLN A 79 9.71 0.06 7.47
N ARG A 80 10.69 0.94 7.22
CA ARG A 80 10.56 2.39 7.03
C ARG A 80 11.50 2.83 5.93
N GLY A 81 11.10 3.84 5.17
CA GLY A 81 11.93 4.39 4.10
C GLY A 81 12.13 3.40 2.96
N TYR A 82 13.32 3.38 2.38
CA TYR A 82 13.62 2.65 1.15
C TYR A 82 13.97 1.17 1.41
N THR A 83 13.42 0.26 0.60
CA THR A 83 13.89 -1.13 0.50
C THR A 83 14.48 -1.37 -0.90
N PRO A 84 15.78 -1.72 -1.01
CA PRO A 84 16.44 -1.84 -2.30
C PRO A 84 15.88 -2.95 -3.18
N PHE A 85 16.11 -2.78 -4.48
CA PHE A 85 15.83 -3.78 -5.49
C PHE A 85 16.42 -5.16 -5.16
N LYS A 86 15.68 -6.24 -5.45
CA LYS A 86 16.09 -7.65 -5.20
C LYS A 86 16.35 -8.01 -3.74
N THR A 87 15.81 -7.24 -2.80
CA THR A 87 15.95 -7.56 -1.36
C THR A 87 14.97 -8.65 -0.93
N GLU A 88 13.77 -8.69 -1.50
CA GLU A 88 12.73 -9.66 -1.12
C GLU A 88 12.68 -10.88 -2.03
N ILE A 89 12.54 -12.06 -1.42
CA ILE A 89 12.29 -13.34 -2.08
C ILE A 89 10.95 -13.86 -1.53
N ALA A 90 9.95 -14.01 -2.39
CA ALA A 90 8.70 -14.65 -2.00
C ALA A 90 9.00 -16.09 -1.53
N LYS A 91 8.27 -16.57 -0.52
CA LYS A 91 8.41 -17.93 -0.01
C LYS A 91 8.33 -18.93 -1.19
N ASP A 92 9.32 -19.81 -1.30
CA ASP A 92 9.48 -20.83 -2.36
C ASP A 92 9.82 -20.30 -3.77
N ALA A 93 10.15 -19.01 -3.93
CA ALA A 93 10.58 -18.45 -5.22
C ALA A 93 12.07 -18.71 -5.53
N LYS A 94 12.37 -19.09 -6.77
CA LYS A 94 13.75 -19.24 -7.28
C LYS A 94 14.41 -17.93 -7.69
N HIS A 95 13.61 -16.88 -7.88
CA HIS A 95 14.06 -15.58 -8.37
C HIS A 95 13.69 -14.49 -7.38
N VAL A 96 14.62 -13.57 -7.18
CA VAL A 96 14.43 -12.32 -6.44
C VAL A 96 13.41 -11.45 -7.14
N ASP A 97 12.59 -10.75 -6.37
CA ASP A 97 11.59 -9.88 -6.95
C ASP A 97 12.21 -8.60 -7.50
N LEU A 98 11.73 -8.18 -8.67
CA LEU A 98 12.21 -7.00 -9.38
C LEU A 98 11.40 -5.76 -8.96
N LYS A 99 11.40 -5.48 -7.66
CA LYS A 99 10.74 -4.31 -7.07
C LYS A 99 11.61 -3.63 -6.03
N GLU A 100 11.39 -2.34 -5.89
CA GLU A 100 11.90 -1.49 -4.83
C GLU A 100 10.71 -0.85 -4.12
N PHE A 101 10.88 -0.46 -2.86
CA PHE A 101 9.78 0.01 -2.03
C PHE A 101 10.10 1.29 -1.28
N TRP A 102 9.04 2.01 -0.93
CA TRP A 102 9.06 3.02 0.12
C TRP A 102 7.97 2.72 1.14
N HIS A 103 8.33 2.53 2.40
CA HIS A 103 7.40 2.24 3.49
C HIS A 103 7.20 3.47 4.39
N VAL A 104 5.93 3.91 4.49
CA VAL A 104 5.49 4.93 5.44
C VAL A 104 4.70 4.25 6.56
N GLY A 105 5.17 4.41 7.79
CA GLY A 105 4.46 4.02 9.00
C GLY A 105 3.64 5.16 9.59
N ARG A 106 3.07 4.92 10.77
CA ARG A 106 2.35 5.94 11.54
C ARG A 106 3.34 6.84 12.27
N ASP A 107 3.16 8.16 12.16
CA ASP A 107 3.81 9.11 13.04
C ASP A 107 3.18 9.03 14.44
N LEU A 108 4.02 8.86 15.45
CA LEU A 108 3.60 8.75 16.84
C LEU A 108 3.94 10.04 17.59
N PRO A 109 3.04 10.53 18.46
CA PRO A 109 3.38 11.61 19.40
C PRO A 109 4.55 11.22 20.30
N GLU A 110 5.27 12.22 20.80
CA GLU A 110 6.33 12.01 21.78
C GLU A 110 5.81 11.27 23.02
N GLY A 111 6.57 10.31 23.52
CA GLY A 111 6.20 9.49 24.68
C GLY A 111 5.12 8.45 24.43
N HIS A 112 4.63 8.28 23.19
CA HIS A 112 3.60 7.28 22.89
C HIS A 112 4.13 5.85 23.19
N PRO A 113 3.40 5.02 23.97
CA PRO A 113 3.89 3.69 24.39
C PRO A 113 4.32 2.77 23.23
N ALA A 114 3.63 2.88 22.09
CA ALA A 114 3.94 2.08 20.91
C ALA A 114 5.29 2.43 20.24
N ALA A 115 5.94 3.54 20.59
CA ALA A 115 7.25 3.91 20.06
C ALA A 115 8.34 2.86 20.37
N ALA A 116 8.11 2.01 21.38
CA ALA A 116 8.98 0.87 21.67
C ALA A 116 8.99 -0.21 20.57
N ALA A 117 7.95 -0.27 19.74
CA ALA A 117 7.78 -1.26 18.67
C ALA A 117 7.56 -0.65 17.28
N MET A 118 7.22 0.63 17.20
CA MET A 118 6.92 1.35 15.97
C MET A 118 7.94 2.47 15.75
N MET A 119 8.84 2.23 14.81
CA MET A 119 9.86 3.21 14.46
C MET A 119 9.28 4.47 13.82
N PRO A 120 9.93 5.63 14.03
CA PRO A 120 9.58 6.87 13.34
C PRO A 120 9.76 6.72 11.82
N ASN A 121 9.04 7.53 11.06
CA ASN A 121 9.28 7.66 9.63
C ASN A 121 10.63 8.32 9.35
N VAL A 122 11.21 7.96 8.20
CA VAL A 122 12.30 8.69 7.57
C VAL A 122 11.76 9.33 6.31
N TRP A 123 12.32 10.45 5.89
CA TRP A 123 11.85 11.23 4.74
C TRP A 123 13.04 11.69 3.90
N PRO A 124 12.91 11.74 2.57
CA PRO A 124 13.90 12.33 1.70
C PRO A 124 14.05 13.84 1.89
#